data_AF-A0AAP0NBB0-F1
#
_entry.id   AF-A0AAP0NBB0-F1
#
_cell.length_a   1.000
_cell.length_b   1.000
_cell.length_c   1.000
_cell.angle_alpha   90.00
_cell.angle_beta   90.00
_cell.angle_gamma   90.00
#
_symmetry.space_group_name_H-M   'P 1'
#
loop_
_entity.id
_entity.type
_entity.pdbx_description
1 polymer ?
#
loop_
_entity_poly.entity_id
_entity_poly.type
_entity_poly.pdbx_seq_one_letter_code
_entity_poly.pdbx_strand_id
1 'polypeptide(L)'
;MGRDKRLEYAASFQSCYFFRLLYYMGTQYPIMGAIRMSYPYRYELYKRVDEPSGNEKYIILSTFPEKPNSDEINNAFLGKPRNQDKKPAGIWGFLSGIL
;
A
#
# COMPACT_ATOMS: atom_id res chain seq x y z
N MET A 1 27.70 24.34 -2.57
CA MET A 1 26.26 23.98 -2.53
C MET A 1 25.87 23.68 -1.08
N GLY A 2 24.91 24.39 -0.51
CA GLY A 2 24.45 24.18 0.88
C GLY A 2 23.67 22.87 1.06
N ARG A 3 23.25 22.55 2.29
CA ARG A 3 22.39 21.40 2.60
C ARG A 3 21.03 21.53 1.90
N ASP A 4 20.42 22.71 1.94
CA ASP A 4 19.06 22.93 1.43
C ASP A 4 18.97 22.70 -0.07
N LYS A 5 19.92 23.26 -0.84
CA LYS A 5 20.00 23.04 -2.30
C LYS A 5 20.19 21.57 -2.69
N ARG A 6 20.85 20.77 -1.83
CA ARG A 6 21.01 19.32 -2.06
C ARG A 6 19.72 18.55 -1.74
N LEU A 7 18.97 18.98 -0.74
CA LEU A 7 17.66 18.40 -0.41
C LEU A 7 16.62 18.72 -1.49
N GLU A 8 16.59 19.96 -1.98
CA GLU A 8 15.72 20.36 -3.11
C GLU A 8 16.02 19.55 -4.36
N TYR A 9 17.30 19.40 -4.72
CA TYR A 9 17.71 18.57 -5.85
C TYR A 9 17.30 17.11 -5.68
N ALA A 10 17.50 16.52 -4.49
CA ALA A 10 17.09 15.15 -4.22
C ALA A 10 15.56 14.95 -4.25
N ALA A 11 14.78 15.95 -3.82
CA ALA A 11 13.32 15.94 -3.87
C ALA A 11 12.76 16.05 -5.30
N SER A 12 13.57 16.53 -6.26
CA SER A 12 13.16 16.61 -7.67
C SER A 12 13.04 15.25 -8.36
N PHE A 13 13.65 14.20 -7.79
CA PHE A 13 13.59 12.86 -8.37
C PHE A 13 12.23 12.20 -8.12
N GLN A 14 11.65 11.67 -9.20
CA GLN A 14 10.43 10.86 -9.11
C GLN A 14 10.80 9.37 -9.03
N SER A 15 10.03 8.62 -8.25
CA SER A 15 10.14 7.17 -8.22
C SER A 15 9.49 6.57 -9.47
N CYS A 16 10.30 6.06 -10.40
CA CYS A 16 9.78 5.46 -11.63
C CYS A 16 9.29 4.01 -11.42
N TYR A 17 9.73 3.35 -10.36
CA TYR A 17 9.38 1.98 -10.06
C TYR A 17 9.32 1.75 -8.54
N PHE A 18 8.30 1.03 -8.10
CA PHE A 18 8.12 0.62 -6.72
C PHE A 18 7.62 -0.82 -6.69
N PHE A 19 8.30 -1.68 -5.94
CA PHE A 19 7.86 -3.04 -5.72
C PHE A 19 8.09 -3.42 -4.25
N ARG A 20 7.08 -4.01 -3.62
CA ARG A 20 7.17 -4.46 -2.24
C ARG A 20 6.34 -5.71 -2.00
N LEU A 21 6.96 -6.71 -1.39
CA LEU A 21 6.27 -7.90 -0.91
C LEU A 21 5.47 -7.59 0.36
N LEU A 22 4.29 -8.19 0.45
CA LEU A 22 3.39 -8.06 1.59
C LEU A 22 3.41 -9.36 2.37
N TYR A 23 3.60 -9.25 3.68
CA TYR A 23 3.69 -10.38 4.60
C TYR A 23 2.56 -10.34 5.60
N TYR A 24 2.31 -11.48 6.22
CA TYR A 24 1.46 -11.51 7.40
C TYR A 24 2.08 -10.67 8.54
N MET A 25 1.23 -10.02 9.34
CA MET A 25 1.69 -9.09 10.37
C MET A 25 2.61 -9.80 11.38
N GLY A 26 3.77 -9.19 11.64
CA GLY A 26 4.73 -9.71 12.63
C GLY A 26 5.63 -10.83 12.12
N THR A 27 5.52 -11.23 10.85
CA THR A 27 6.36 -12.29 10.27
C THR A 27 6.91 -11.88 8.89
N GLN A 28 8.00 -12.54 8.47
CA GLN A 28 8.52 -12.44 7.10
C GLN A 28 7.98 -13.55 6.19
N TYR A 29 7.13 -14.43 6.71
CA TYR A 29 6.42 -15.49 6.00
C TYR A 29 5.10 -15.82 6.70
N PRO A 30 4.03 -16.18 5.97
CA PRO A 30 3.96 -16.34 4.52
C PRO A 30 3.91 -15.00 3.77
N ILE A 31 4.30 -15.03 2.48
CA ILE A 31 4.09 -13.91 1.55
C ILE A 31 2.60 -13.93 1.19
N MET A 32 1.89 -12.83 1.46
CA MET A 32 0.46 -12.71 1.20
C MET A 32 0.19 -12.12 -0.19
N GLY A 33 1.14 -11.36 -0.73
CA GLY A 33 0.97 -10.66 -1.99
C GLY A 33 2.10 -9.70 -2.28
N ALA A 34 1.88 -8.82 -3.24
CA ALA A 34 2.85 -7.80 -3.63
C ALA A 34 2.13 -6.53 -4.06
N ILE A 35 2.78 -5.38 -3.86
CA ILE A 35 2.38 -4.12 -4.45
C ILE A 35 3.44 -3.67 -5.47
N ARG A 36 2.97 -3.24 -6.63
CA ARG A 36 3.79 -2.76 -7.74
C ARG A 36 3.32 -1.38 -8.18
N MET A 37 4.24 -0.53 -8.58
CA MET A 37 3.98 0.66 -9.39
C MET A 37 5.11 0.83 -10.39
N SER A 38 4.75 1.15 -11.63
CA SER A 38 5.68 1.47 -12.70
C SER A 38 5.19 2.75 -13.35
N TYR A 39 5.96 3.82 -13.30
CA TYR A 39 5.59 5.09 -13.90
C TYR A 39 5.34 4.91 -15.40
N PRO A 40 4.30 5.53 -15.99
CA PRO A 40 3.34 6.48 -15.41
C PRO A 40 2.08 5.82 -14.82
N TYR A 41 2.10 4.51 -14.60
CA TYR A 41 0.93 3.73 -14.20
C TYR A 41 0.68 3.77 -12.69
N ARG A 42 -0.57 3.47 -12.34
CA ARG A 42 -1.11 3.38 -10.99
C ARG A 42 -0.49 2.23 -10.18
N TYR A 43 -0.65 2.28 -8.86
CA TYR A 43 -0.28 1.18 -7.97
C TYR A 43 -1.20 -0.01 -8.18
N GLU A 44 -0.64 -1.20 -8.26
CA GLU A 44 -1.34 -2.47 -8.44
C GLU A 44 -1.06 -3.35 -7.23
N LEU A 45 -2.14 -3.84 -6.61
CA LEU A 45 -2.07 -4.78 -5.51
C LEU A 45 -2.36 -6.18 -6.02
N TYR A 46 -1.46 -7.10 -5.73
CA TYR A 46 -1.54 -8.50 -6.09
C TYR A 46 -1.72 -9.36 -4.85
N LYS A 47 -2.60 -10.36 -4.95
CA LYS A 47 -2.71 -11.45 -3.99
C LYS A 47 -1.92 -12.65 -4.49
N ARG A 48 -1.10 -13.23 -3.62
CA ARG A 48 -0.43 -14.50 -3.89
C ARG A 48 -1.44 -15.64 -3.76
N VAL A 49 -1.40 -16.56 -4.71
CA VAL A 49 -2.16 -17.82 -4.73
C VAL A 49 -1.16 -18.93 -5.02
N ASP A 50 -1.13 -19.93 -4.14
CA ASP A 50 -0.31 -21.11 -4.34
C ASP A 50 -1.03 -22.07 -5.29
N GLU A 51 -0.36 -22.47 -6.37
CA GLU A 51 -0.87 -23.50 -7.28
C GLU A 51 -0.47 -24.91 -6.78
N PRO A 52 -1.28 -25.95 -7.06
CA PRO A 52 -1.02 -27.32 -6.60
C PRO A 52 0.34 -27.90 -7.03
N SER A 53 0.92 -27.35 -8.10
CA SER A 53 2.25 -27.73 -8.60
C SER A 53 3.42 -27.11 -7.83
N GLY A 54 3.16 -26.36 -6.74
CA GLY A 54 4.19 -25.63 -5.99
C GLY A 54 4.60 -24.30 -6.64
N ASN A 55 3.90 -23.88 -7.69
CA ASN A 55 4.11 -22.58 -8.32
C ASN A 55 3.36 -21.47 -7.56
N GLU A 56 3.92 -20.27 -7.56
CA GLU A 56 3.26 -19.10 -6.99
C GLU A 56 2.67 -18.23 -8.10
N LYS A 57 1.38 -17.90 -7.99
CA LYS A 57 0.70 -17.01 -8.91
C LYS A 57 0.28 -15.73 -8.20
N TYR A 58 0.45 -14.60 -8.89
CA TYR A 58 0.03 -13.28 -8.41
C TYR A 58 -1.17 -12.80 -9.21
N ILE A 59 -2.31 -12.64 -8.54
CA ILE A 59 -3.57 -12.21 -9.17
C ILE A 59 -3.84 -10.76 -8.75
N ILE A 60 -4.17 -9.89 -9.73
CA ILE A 60 -4.53 -8.50 -9.46
C ILE A 60 -5.79 -8.47 -8.59
N LEU A 61 -5.67 -7.81 -7.45
CA LEU A 61 -6.74 -7.64 -6.48
C LEU A 61 -7.40 -6.28 -6.61
N SER A 62 -6.59 -5.22 -6.73
CA SER A 62 -7.08 -3.84 -6.86
C SER A 62 -6.01 -2.91 -7.44
N THR A 63 -6.43 -1.73 -7.89
CA THR A 63 -5.52 -0.68 -8.36
C THR A 63 -5.79 0.64 -7.63
N PHE A 64 -4.74 1.42 -7.40
CA PHE A 64 -4.78 2.66 -6.63
C PHE A 64 -4.03 3.79 -7.36
N PRO A 65 -4.60 5.00 -7.46
CA PRO A 65 -3.94 6.12 -8.14
C PRO A 65 -2.65 6.56 -7.41
N GLU A 66 -2.64 6.45 -6.08
CA GLU A 66 -1.52 6.78 -5.21
C GLU A 66 -1.12 5.58 -4.37
N LYS A 67 0.00 5.69 -3.64
CA LYS A 67 0.51 4.62 -2.78
C LYS A 67 -0.52 4.34 -1.67
N PRO A 68 -1.12 3.14 -1.63
CA PRO A 68 -2.14 2.82 -0.64
C PRO A 68 -1.54 2.66 0.75
N ASN A 69 -2.34 2.95 1.78
CA ASN A 69 -1.96 2.71 3.16
C ASN A 69 -2.30 1.27 3.61
N SER A 70 -1.84 0.89 4.81
CA SER A 70 -2.04 -0.46 5.35
C SER A 70 -3.52 -0.85 5.45
N ASP A 71 -4.41 0.09 5.80
CA ASP A 71 -5.84 -0.19 5.91
C ASP A 71 -6.49 -0.43 4.55
N GLU A 72 -6.13 0.34 3.53
CA GLU A 72 -6.61 0.16 2.16
C GLU A 72 -6.17 -1.19 1.60
N ILE A 73 -4.93 -1.59 1.85
CA ILE A 73 -4.40 -2.91 1.49
C ILE A 73 -5.21 -4.00 2.20
N ASN A 74 -5.35 -3.91 3.53
CA ASN A 74 -6.10 -4.90 4.32
C ASN A 74 -7.57 -5.01 3.87
N ASN A 75 -8.23 -3.89 3.60
CA ASN A 75 -9.61 -3.87 3.11
C ASN A 75 -9.74 -4.55 1.74
N ALA A 76 -8.77 -4.34 0.84
CA ALA A 76 -8.75 -5.03 -0.45
C ALA A 76 -8.59 -6.56 -0.27
N PHE A 77 -7.74 -7.02 0.65
CA PHE A 77 -7.62 -8.45 0.98
C PHE A 77 -8.89 -9.06 1.59
N LEU A 78 -9.63 -8.29 2.38
CA LEU A 78 -10.89 -8.70 2.99
C LEU A 78 -12.08 -8.66 2.02
N GLY A 79 -11.90 -8.13 0.80
CA GLY A 79 -12.98 -7.97 -0.18
C GLY A 79 -14.06 -6.98 0.25
N LYS A 80 -13.78 -6.11 1.23
CA LYS A 80 -14.72 -5.07 1.64
C LYS A 80 -14.80 -4.02 0.54
N PRO A 81 -15.99 -3.54 0.14
CA PRO A 81 -16.09 -2.41 -0.78
C PRO A 81 -15.31 -1.24 -0.19
N ARG A 82 -14.57 -0.51 -1.04
CA ARG A 82 -13.87 0.72 -0.65
C ARG A 82 -14.94 1.67 -0.11
N ASN A 83 -15.10 1.70 1.21
CA ASN A 83 -16.13 2.49 1.87
C ASN A 83 -15.88 3.95 1.48
N GLN A 84 -16.77 4.51 0.65
CA GLN A 84 -16.71 5.90 0.21
C GLN A 84 -16.97 6.88 1.38
N ASP A 85 -17.29 6.34 2.56
CA ASP A 85 -17.56 7.09 3.79
C ASP A 85 -16.39 7.06 4.79
N LYS A 86 -15.14 7.20 4.33
CA LYS A 86 -14.10 7.73 5.22
C LYS A 86 -14.35 9.24 5.39
N LYS A 87 -15.41 9.60 6.13
CA LYS A 87 -15.50 10.91 6.77
C LYS A 87 -14.19 11.08 7.57
N PRO A 88 -13.52 12.23 7.50
CA PRO A 88 -12.33 12.43 8.32
C PRO A 88 -12.76 12.36 9.78
N ALA A 89 -12.45 11.25 10.45
CA ALA A 89 -12.45 11.21 11.90
C ALA A 89 -11.31 12.12 12.33
N GLY A 90 -11.61 13.41 12.38
CA GLY A 90 -10.71 14.43 12.87
C GLY A 90 -10.31 14.11 14.31
N ILE A 91 -9.20 14.71 14.71
CA ILE A 91 -8.52 14.67 16.01
C ILE A 91 -9.48 14.76 17.23
N TRP A 92 -10.70 15.24 17.03
CA TRP A 92 -11.78 15.35 18.01
C TRP A 92 -12.40 14.04 18.51
N GLY A 93 -12.30 12.94 17.75
CA GLY A 93 -12.83 11.64 18.20
C GLY A 93 -12.06 11.01 19.37
N PHE A 94 -10.84 11.47 19.63
CA PHE A 94 -9.96 10.91 20.66
C PHE A 94 -10.18 11.50 22.06
N LEU A 95 -10.83 12.68 22.17
CA LEU A 95 -10.97 13.42 23.43
C LEU A 95 -12.32 13.26 24.13
N SER A 96 -13.31 12.62 23.52
CA SER A 96 -14.64 12.43 24.12
C SER A 96 -14.71 11.30 25.16
N GLY A 97 -13.61 10.60 25.43
CA GLY A 97 -13.54 9.49 26.39
C GLY A 97 -12.92 9.82 27.75
N ILE A 98 -12.62 11.10 28.02
CA ILE A 98 -11.99 11.55 29.29
C ILE A 98 -12.86 12.64 29.97
N LEU A 99 -14.18 12.46 29.99
CA LEU A 99 -15.05 13.23 30.89
C LEU A 99 -15.98 12.31 31.66
#